data_AF-A0A376RBF1-F1
#
_entry.id   AF-A0A376RBF1-F1
#
_cell.length_a   1.000
_cell.length_b   1.000
_cell.length_c   1.000
_cell.angle_alpha   90.00
_cell.angle_beta   90.00
_cell.angle_gamma   90.00
#
_symmetry.space_group_name_H-M   'P 1'
#
loop_
_entity.id
_entity.type
_entity.pdbx_description
1 polymer ?
#
loop_
_entity_poly.entity_id
_entity_poly.type
_entity_poly.pdbx_seq_one_letter_code
_entity_poly.pdbx_strand_id
1 'polypeptide(L)' 'MTVEENLAMGGFFAERDQFQERIKWVYELFPRLHERRVQRAGTMSGGEQQMLAMVAR' A
#
# COMPACT_ATOMS: atom_id res chain seq x y z
N MET A 1 -10.33 -3.81 4.68
CA MET A 1 -8.92 -4.03 4.32
C MET A 1 -8.08 -2.84 4.74
N THR A 2 -6.91 -3.10 5.30
CA THR A 2 -5.92 -2.07 5.65
C THR A 2 -5.22 -1.56 4.39
N VAL A 3 -4.39 -0.53 4.53
CA VAL A 3 -3.50 -0.05 3.47
C VAL A 3 -2.55 -1.16 3.02
N GLU A 4 -1.90 -1.85 3.95
CA GLU A 4 -0.98 -2.96 3.65
C GLU A 4 -1.68 -4.13 2.94
N GLU A 5 -2.88 -4.50 3.39
CA GLU A 5 -3.68 -5.54 2.73
C GLU A 5 -4.12 -5.11 1.31
N ASN A 6 -4.42 -3.83 1.09
CA ASN A 6 -4.71 -3.31 -0.25
C ASN A 6 -3.49 -3.40 -1.17
N LEU A 7 -2.32 -3.01 -0.67
CA LEU A 7 -1.06 -3.10 -1.41
C LEU A 7 -0.75 -4.55 -1.77
N ALA A 8 -0.92 -5.48 -0.82
CA ALA A 8 -0.72 -6.91 -1.05
C ALA A 8 -1.65 -7.50 -2.13
N MET A 9 -2.91 -7.08 -2.18
CA MET A 9 -3.84 -7.53 -3.22
C MET A 9 -3.55 -6.96 -4.61
N GLY A 10 -3.06 -5.72 -4.69
CA GLY A 10 -2.98 -4.93 -5.93
C GLY A 10 -1.95 -5.38 -6.95
N GLY A 11 -0.95 -6.15 -6.56
CA GLY A 11 0.12 -6.55 -7.48
C GLY A 11 1.05 -7.63 -6.97
N PHE A 12 0.66 -8.36 -5.93
CA PHE A 12 1.60 -9.25 -5.23
C PHE A 12 1.04 -10.65 -5.01
N PHE A 13 0.81 -11.34 -6.12
CA PHE A 13 0.96 -12.81 -6.17
C PHE A 13 2.43 -13.21 -6.40
N ALA A 14 3.37 -12.33 -6.04
CA ALA A 14 4.79 -12.58 -6.13
C ALA A 14 5.25 -13.39 -4.90
N GLU A 15 6.36 -14.14 -5.03
CA GLU A 15 6.96 -14.80 -3.89
C GLU A 15 7.24 -13.79 -2.75
N ARG A 16 7.22 -14.26 -1.50
CA ARG A 16 7.27 -13.40 -0.30
C ARG A 16 8.39 -12.36 -0.33
N ASP A 17 9.53 -12.70 -0.91
CA ASP A 17 10.69 -11.81 -0.98
C ASP A 17 10.46 -10.63 -1.94
N GLN A 18 9.85 -10.89 -3.10
CA GLN A 18 9.46 -9.85 -4.06
C GLN A 18 8.37 -8.93 -3.48
N PHE A 19 7.50 -9.46 -2.61
CA PHE A 19 6.55 -8.64 -1.86
C PHE A 19 7.24 -7.64 -0.93
N GLN A 20 8.21 -8.10 -0.14
CA GLN A 20 8.92 -7.25 0.80
C GLN A 20 9.73 -6.15 0.10
N GLU A 21 10.40 -6.46 -1.00
CA GLU A 21 11.18 -5.45 -1.74
C GLU A 21 10.29 -4.35 -2.33
N ARG A 22 9.19 -4.73 -2.99
CA ARG A 22 8.32 -3.75 -3.64
C ARG A 22 7.48 -2.98 -2.62
N ILE A 23 7.04 -3.57 -1.50
CA ILE A 23 6.35 -2.79 -0.45
C ILE A 23 7.29 -1.79 0.22
N LYS A 24 8.57 -2.16 0.44
CA LYS A 24 9.59 -1.24 0.92
C LYS A 24 9.78 -0.06 -0.03
N TRP A 25 9.89 -0.32 -1.34
CA TRP A 25 9.97 0.74 -2.34
C TRP A 25 8.74 1.67 -2.35
N VAL A 26 7.53 1.12 -2.23
CA VAL A 26 6.29 1.91 -2.10
C VAL A 26 6.34 2.80 -0.85
N TYR A 27 6.84 2.29 0.26
CA TYR A 27 6.97 3.07 1.50
C TYR A 27 8.05 4.16 1.44
N GLU A 28 9.11 3.95 0.66
CA GLU A 28 10.10 4.99 0.38
C GLU A 28 9.51 6.13 -0.46
N LEU A 29 8.71 5.80 -1.48
CA LEU A 29 8.05 6.80 -2.34
C LEU A 29 6.86 7.49 -1.68
N PHE A 30 6.11 6.76 -0.87
CA PHE A 30 4.89 7.23 -0.22
C PHE A 30 4.96 6.99 1.30
N PRO A 31 5.78 7.75 2.05
CA PRO A 31 5.93 7.57 3.50
C PRO A 31 4.59 7.66 4.26
N ARG A 32 3.64 8.42 3.72
CA ARG A 32 2.28 8.55 4.28
C ARG A 32 1.48 7.24 4.25
N LEU A 33 1.75 6.35 3.30
CA LEU A 33 1.15 5.00 3.27
C LEU A 33 1.80 4.11 4.33
N HIS A 34 3.11 4.26 4.56
CA HIS A 34 3.83 3.52 5.60
C HIS A 34 3.33 3.88 7.01
N GLU A 35 3.21 5.18 7.30
CA GLU A 35 2.65 5.69 8.55
C GLU A 35 1.25 5.14 8.84
N ARG A 36 0.50 4.82 7.78
CA ARG A 36 -0.90 4.37 7.83
C ARG A 36 -1.09 2.92 7.43
N ARG A 37 -0.04 2.12 7.41
CA ARG A 37 -0.08 0.73 6.89
C ARG A 37 -1.18 -0.13 7.52
N VAL A 38 -1.47 0.09 8.81
CA VAL A 38 -2.51 -0.62 9.58
C VAL A 38 -3.88 0.07 9.54
N GLN A 39 -3.97 1.30 9.03
CA GLN A 39 -5.23 2.03 8.91
C GLN A 39 -6.13 1.36 7.86
N ARG A 40 -7.44 1.34 8.10
CA ARG A 40 -8.42 0.88 7.12
C ARG A 40 -8.48 1.85 5.94
N ALA A 41 -8.33 1.35 4.71
CA ALA A 41 -8.30 2.17 3.51
C ALA A 41 -9.54 3.07 3.35
N GLY A 42 -10.73 2.55 3.70
CA GLY A 42 -11.99 3.32 3.64
C GLY A 42 -12.10 4.48 4.63
N THR A 43 -11.13 4.66 5.55
CA THR A 43 -11.08 5.78 6.50
C THR A 43 -10.06 6.86 6.10
N MET A 44 -9.32 6.64 5.02
CA MET A 44 -8.37 7.61 4.48
C MET A 44 -9.11 8.76 3.81
N SER A 45 -8.50 9.94 3.77
CA SER A 45 -9.02 11.07 2.97
C SER A 45 -9.04 10.74 1.48
N GLY A 46 -9.82 11.47 0.68
CA GLY A 46 -9.93 11.22 -0.76
C GLY A 46 -8.58 11.25 -1.51
N GLY A 47 -7.68 12.18 -1.15
CA GLY A 47 -6.34 12.24 -1.76
C GLY A 47 -5.46 11.05 -1.39
N GLU A 48 -5.57 10.58 -0.15
CA GLU A 48 -4.86 9.39 0.31
C GLU A 48 -5.40 8.12 -0.33
N GLN A 49 -6.71 8.01 -0.53
CA GLN A 49 -7.32 6.91 -1.27
C GLN A 49 -6.86 6.89 -2.73
N GLN A 50 -6.76 8.06 -3.39
CA GLN A 50 -6.19 8.15 -4.74
C GLN A 50 -4.73 7.71 -4.78
N MET A 51 -3.92 8.15 -3.80
CA MET A 51 -2.53 7.73 -3.66
C MET A 51 -2.42 6.20 -3.53
N LEU A 52 -3.23 5.59 -2.65
CA LEU A 52 -3.28 4.13 -2.48
C LEU A 52 -3.70 3.43 -3.78
N ALA A 53 -4.70 3.95 -4.49
CA ALA A 53 -5.17 3.40 -5.77
C ALA A 53 -4.13 3.50 -6.91
N MET A 54 -3.23 4.50 -6.88
CA MET A 54 -2.15 4.63 -7.87
C MET A 54 -1.07 3.54 -7.71
N VAL A 55 -0.82 3.08 -6.48
CA VAL A 55 0.24 2.10 -6.18
C VAL A 55 -0.28 0.67 -6.03
N ALA A 56 -1.57 0.50 -5.74
CA ALA A 56 -2.24 -0.79 -5.64
C ALA A 56 -2.83 -1.26 -6.99
N ARG A 57 -2.49 -0.61 -8.10
CA ARG A 57 -2.89 -0.96 -9.47
C ARG A 57 -1.69 -1.40 -10.26
#